data_AF-A0AAJ5ZYQ7-F1
#
_entry.id   AF-A0AAJ5ZYQ7-F1
#
_cell.length_a   1.000
_cell.length_b   1.000
_cell.length_c   1.000
_cell.angle_alpha   90.00
_cell.angle_beta   90.00
_cell.angle_gamma   90.00
#
_symmetry.space_group_name_H-M   'P 1'
#
loop_
_entity.id
_entity.type
_entity.pdbx_description
1 polymer ?
#
loop_
_entity_poly.entity_id
_entity_poly.type
_entity_poly.pdbx_seq_one_letter_code
_entity_poly.pdbx_strand_id
1 'polypeptide(L)' 'MSHYQHLTINDREMILEGLAQSKTIREIAQKLKRAPPTISREIKRHKSVNTGRYSPDKAQNDYKLVSTLTTTTNV' A
#
# COMPACT_ATOMS: atom_id res chain seq x y z
N MET A 1 -22.01 -4.23 0.90
CA MET A 1 -20.74 -3.52 1.17
C MET A 1 -19.58 -4.33 0.61
N SER A 2 -18.63 -3.69 -0.08
CA SER A 2 -17.34 -4.32 -0.41
C SER A 2 -16.49 -4.39 0.85
N HIS A 3 -16.05 -5.57 1.26
CA HIS A 3 -15.08 -5.70 2.35
C HIS A 3 -13.78 -5.03 1.90
N TYR A 4 -13.35 -4.00 2.63
CA TYR A 4 -12.09 -3.33 2.38
C TYR A 4 -10.94 -4.32 2.58
N GLN A 5 -10.27 -4.69 1.49
CA GLN A 5 -9.11 -5.56 1.54
C GLN A 5 -7.85 -4.71 1.67
N HIS A 6 -7.24 -4.74 2.85
CA HIS A 6 -5.94 -4.13 3.07
C HIS A 6 -4.88 -4.82 2.21
N LEU A 7 -3.92 -4.03 1.71
CA LEU A 7 -2.69 -4.58 1.16
C LEU A 7 -1.92 -5.27 2.28
N THR A 8 -1.34 -6.43 1.98
CA THR A 8 -0.43 -7.14 2.88
C THR A 8 0.99 -6.57 2.79
N ILE A 9 1.91 -7.00 3.65
CA ILE A 9 3.33 -6.62 3.50
C ILE A 9 3.89 -7.11 2.17
N ASN A 10 3.56 -8.34 1.76
CA ASN A 10 3.98 -8.91 0.48
C ASN A 10 3.46 -8.08 -0.71
N ASP A 11 2.19 -7.65 -0.66
CA ASP A 11 1.64 -6.76 -1.70
C ASP A 11 2.47 -5.47 -1.81
N ARG A 12 2.86 -4.89 -0.67
CA ARG A 12 3.65 -3.64 -0.62
C ARG A 12 5.09 -3.84 -1.10
N GLU A 13 5.73 -4.95 -0.74
CA GLU A 13 7.06 -5.29 -1.25
C GLU A 13 7.06 -5.48 -2.77
N MET A 14 6.04 -6.14 -3.31
CA MET A 14 5.86 -6.28 -4.75
C MET A 14 5.60 -4.94 -5.46
N ILE A 15 4.95 -3.98 -4.80
CA ILE A 15 4.84 -2.61 -5.32
C ILE A 15 6.24 -1.98 -5.41
N LEU A 16 7.05 -2.07 -4.35
CA LEU A 16 8.41 -1.54 -4.35
C LEU A 16 9.28 -2.18 -5.44
N GLU A 17 9.24 -3.51 -5.55
CA GLU A 17 9.94 -4.28 -6.59
C GLU A 17 9.53 -3.82 -8.00
N GLY A 18 8.22 -3.65 -8.23
CA GLY A 18 7.70 -3.18 -9.50
C GLY A 18 8.17 -1.76 -9.85
N LEU A 19 8.19 -0.85 -8.88
CA LEU A 19 8.71 0.51 -9.08
C LEU A 19 10.22 0.49 -9.40
N ALA A 20 11.00 -0.35 -8.73
CA ALA A 20 12.43 -0.51 -9.00
C ALA A 20 12.70 -1.06 -10.42
N GLN A 21 11.79 -1.88 -10.94
CA GLN A 21 11.80 -2.40 -12.32
C GLN A 21 11.19 -1.43 -13.34
N SER A 22 10.87 -0.18 -12.96
CA SER A 22 10.20 0.82 -13.81
C SER A 22 8.86 0.36 -14.39
N LYS A 23 8.17 -0.59 -13.74
CA LYS A 23 6.84 -1.04 -14.16
C LYS A 23 5.81 0.05 -13.92
N THR A 24 4.83 0.10 -14.81
CA THR A 24 3.68 0.99 -14.67
C THR A 24 2.77 0.55 -13.53
N ILE A 25 1.99 1.49 -12.99
CA ILE A 25 0.98 1.21 -11.96
C ILE A 25 -0.01 0.11 -12.42
N ARG A 26 -0.36 0.08 -13.71
CA ARG A 26 -1.29 -0.91 -14.28
C ARG A 26 -0.70 -2.32 -14.26
N GLU A 27 0.56 -2.48 -14.66
CA GLU A 27 1.26 -3.78 -14.63
C GLU A 27 1.39 -4.31 -13.21
N ILE A 28 1.78 -3.44 -12.26
CA ILE A 28 1.87 -3.80 -10.84
C ILE A 28 0.50 -4.23 -10.30
N ALA A 29 -0.55 -3.46 -10.61
CA ALA A 29 -1.91 -3.76 -10.19
C ALA A 29 -2.42 -5.09 -10.77
N GLN A 30 -2.12 -5.38 -12.03
CA GLN A 30 -2.46 -6.65 -12.66
C GLN A 30 -1.75 -7.83 -12.00
N LYS A 31 -0.44 -7.72 -11.73
CA LYS A 31 0.34 -8.75 -11.01
C LYS A 31 -0.26 -9.04 -9.63
N LEU A 32 -0.69 -8.00 -8.92
CA LEU A 32 -1.27 -8.09 -7.58
C LEU A 32 -2.77 -8.41 -7.56
N LYS A 33 -3.43 -8.51 -8.73
CA LYS A 33 -4.90 -8.64 -8.84
C LYS A 33 -5.64 -7.54 -8.05
N ARG A 34 -5.11 -6.32 -8.08
CA ARG A 34 -5.68 -5.13 -7.44
C ARG A 34 -6.13 -4.12 -8.48
N ALA A 35 -7.01 -3.21 -8.08
CA ALA A 35 -7.39 -2.09 -8.93
C ALA A 35 -6.22 -1.07 -9.03
N PRO A 36 -5.87 -0.55 -10.22
CA PRO A 36 -4.82 0.46 -10.38
C PRO A 36 -4.95 1.69 -9.47
N PRO A 37 -6.17 2.22 -9.19
CA PRO A 37 -6.34 3.32 -8.24
C PRO A 37 -5.92 2.96 -6.81
N THR A 38 -6.03 1.69 -6.40
CA THR A 38 -5.58 1.24 -5.07
C THR A 38 -4.07 1.33 -4.95
N ILE A 39 -3.34 0.83 -5.97
CA ILE A 39 -1.87 0.92 -6.01
C ILE A 39 -1.41 2.38 -6.09
N SER A 40 -2.07 3.21 -6.91
CA SER A 40 -1.75 4.64 -7.00
C SER A 40 -1.92 5.37 -5.66
N ARG A 41 -3.05 5.14 -4.97
CA ARG A 41 -3.30 5.74 -3.64
C ARG A 41 -2.28 5.28 -2.61
N GLU A 42 -1.94 4.00 -2.59
CA GLU A 42 -0.94 3.44 -1.69
C GLU A 42 0.42 4.14 -1.89
N ILE A 43 0.91 4.21 -3.13
CA ILE A 43 2.17 4.86 -3.46
C ILE A 43 2.12 6.33 -3.07
N LYS A 44 1.07 7.07 -3.48
CA LYS A 44 0.94 8.50 -3.17
C LYS A 44 0.96 8.78 -1.67
N ARG A 45 0.33 7.92 -0.87
CA ARG A 45 0.22 8.08 0.58
C ARG A 45 1.54 7.81 1.30
N HIS A 46 2.32 6.82 0.85
CA HIS A 46 3.54 6.38 1.54
C HIS A 46 4.83 6.70 0.77
N LYS A 47 4.75 7.59 -0.22
CA LYS A 47 5.93 8.20 -0.85
C LYS A 47 6.51 9.25 0.11
N SER A 48 7.80 9.16 0.39
CA SER A 48 8.52 10.17 1.15
C SER A 48 8.51 11.52 0.43
N VAL A 49 8.15 12.59 1.13
CA VAL A 49 8.17 13.96 0.58
C VAL A 49 9.60 14.39 0.23
N ASN A 50 10.58 13.98 1.05
CA ASN A 50 11.97 14.42 0.90
C ASN A 50 12.72 13.64 -0.19
N THR A 51 12.53 12.32 -0.27
CA THR A 51 13.29 11.47 -1.20
C THR A 51 12.49 11.04 -2.42
N GLY A 52 11.17 11.21 -2.39
CA GLY A 52 10.27 10.69 -3.41
C GLY A 52 10.21 9.17 -3.48
N ARG A 53 10.78 8.45 -2.51
CA ARG A 53 10.81 6.98 -2.52
C ARG A 53 9.62 6.40 -1.75
N TYR A 54 9.09 5.29 -2.25
CA TYR A 54 8.08 4.49 -1.57
C TYR A 54 8.76 3.53 -0.57
N SER A 55 8.15 3.31 0.60
CA SER A 55 8.65 2.41 1.65
C SER A 55 7.52 1.47 2.12
N PRO A 56 7.64 0.15 1.86
CA PRO A 56 6.68 -0.86 2.30
C PRO A 56 6.55 -0.97 3.82
N ASP A 57 7.67 -0.86 4.53
CA ASP A 57 7.76 -0.94 5.99
C ASP A 57 7.00 0.22 6.66
N LYS A 58 7.24 1.47 6.22
CA LYS A 58 6.48 2.63 6.67
C LYS A 58 5.00 2.46 6.37
N ALA A 59 4.66 2.03 5.15
CA ALA A 59 3.27 1.82 4.76
C ALA A 59 2.58 0.79 5.67
N GLN A 60 3.20 -0.38 5.88
CA GLN A 60 2.66 -1.41 6.75
C GLN A 60 2.47 -0.93 8.19
N ASN A 61 3.43 -0.17 8.73
CA ASN A 61 3.35 0.37 10.08
C ASN A 61 2.22 1.41 10.21
N ASP A 62 2.08 2.31 9.24
CA ASP A 62 1.00 3.31 9.20
C ASP A 62 -0.38 2.62 9.29
N TYR A 63 -0.61 1.51 8.56
CA TYR A 63 -1.87 0.77 8.66
C TYR A 63 -2.02 -0.05 9.95
N LYS A 64 -0.93 -0.62 10.49
CA LYS A 64 -0.98 -1.33 11.79
C LYS A 64 -1.44 -0.38 12.90
N LEU A 65 -0.86 0.82 12.96
CA LEU A 65 -1.22 1.84 13.93
C LEU A 65 -2.69 2.29 13.79
N VAL A 66 -3.19 2.42 12.56
CA VAL A 66 -4.61 2.74 12.32
C VAL A 66 -5.53 1.59 12.75
N SER A 67 -5.16 0.33 12.52
CA SER A 67 -5.98 -0.82 12.94
C SER A 67 -6.05 -0.99 14.46
N THR A 68 -4.98 -0.67 15.20
CA THR A 68 -4.95 -0.74 16.66
C THR A 68 -5.75 0.39 17.30
N LEU A 69 -5.80 1.57 16.69
CA LEU A 69 -6.57 2.71 17.20
C LEU A 69 -8.08 2.61 16.91
N THR A 70 -8.47 1.86 15.88
CA THR A 70 -9.89 1.70 15.48
C THR A 70 -10.60 0.53 16.18
N THR A 71 -9.85 -0.38 16.81
CA THR A 71 -10.43 -1.50 17.56
C THR A 71 -10.92 -1.08 18.97
N THR A 72 -10.41 0.04 19.52
CA THR A 72 -10.84 0.60 20.81
C THR A 72 -12.06 1.51 20.68
N THR A 73 -13.18 1.02 20.12
CA THR A 73 -14.50 1.69 20.22
C THR A 73 -15.64 0.68 20.14
N ASN A 74 -15.47 -0.47 20.80
CA ASN A 74 -16.57 -1.40 21.07
C ASN A 74 -16.23 -2.20 22.34
N VAL A 75 -16.41 -1.56 23.50
CA VAL A 75 -16.99 -2.15 24.73
C VAL A 75 -17.61 -1.02 25.54
#